data_AF-A0A916SL10-F1
#
_entry.id   AF-A0A916SL10-F1
#
_cell.length_a   1.000
_cell.length_b   1.000
_cell.length_c   1.000
_cell.angle_alpha   90.00
_cell.angle_beta   90.00
_cell.angle_gamma   90.00
#
_symmetry.space_group_name_H-M   'P 1'
#
loop_
_entity.id
_entity.type
_entity.pdbx_description
1 polymer ?
#
loop_
_entity_poly.entity_id
_entity_poly.type
_entity_poly.pdbx_seq_one_letter_code
_entity_poly.pdbx_strand_id
1 'polypeptide(L)'
;MSRAPDLAQLLALRRLREERANAALAIGSARLQEAIRLLDEADAAIDAHDREVDQQERRFFEALGLQPLPEREIGRAHDLLRVSDQRRDSLIDDRNDAAEMRAERERQLTSLRQEWRQRFSARAKLAEAESRLRIAEQARAEAASELETEEMSADGTRPVC
;
A
#
# COMPACT_ATOMS: atom_id res chain seq x y z
N MET A 1 -30.59 9.84 27.79
CA MET A 1 -30.21 9.09 26.57
C MET A 1 -28.75 8.67 26.75
N SER A 2 -28.47 7.37 26.75
CA SER A 2 -27.15 6.85 27.12
C SER A 2 -26.14 7.07 25.98
N ARG A 3 -25.09 7.86 26.24
CA ARG A 3 -24.03 8.19 25.28
C ARG A 3 -23.01 7.05 25.08
N ALA A 4 -22.92 6.14 26.04
CA ALA A 4 -22.00 5.00 26.01
C ALA A 4 -22.28 3.96 24.89
N PRO A 5 -23.53 3.48 24.66
CA PRO A 5 -23.80 2.53 23.58
C PRO A 5 -23.55 3.10 22.18
N ASP A 6 -23.79 4.41 21.98
CA ASP A 6 -23.55 5.08 20.69
C ASP A 6 -22.04 5.15 20.35
N LEU A 7 -21.19 5.38 21.36
CA LEU A 7 -19.73 5.47 21.17
C LEU A 7 -19.11 4.11 20.82
N ALA A 8 -19.57 3.04 21.48
CA ALA A 8 -19.13 1.68 21.21
C ALA A 8 -19.47 1.23 19.78
N GLN A 9 -20.68 1.58 19.30
CA GLN A 9 -21.09 1.32 17.91
C GLN A 9 -20.22 2.09 16.90
N LEU A 10 -19.90 3.36 17.18
CA LEU A 10 -19.01 4.15 16.33
C LEU A 10 -17.59 3.57 16.26
N LEU A 11 -17.08 3.03 17.36
CA LEU A 11 -15.78 2.35 17.40
C LEU A 11 -15.77 1.05 16.60
N ALA A 12 -16.81 0.23 16.73
CA ALA A 12 -16.98 -0.97 15.93
C ALA A 12 -17.00 -0.64 14.42
N LEU A 13 -17.76 0.39 14.03
CA LEU A 13 -17.80 0.86 12.64
C LEU A 13 -16.44 1.35 12.13
N ARG A 14 -15.69 2.10 12.96
CA ARG A 14 -14.35 2.58 12.59
C ARG A 14 -13.34 1.44 12.46
N ARG A 15 -13.42 0.44 13.33
CA ARG A 15 -12.61 -0.78 13.22
C ARG A 15 -12.87 -1.51 11.91
N LEU A 16 -14.15 -1.71 11.55
CA LEU A 16 -14.50 -2.34 10.26
C LEU A 16 -13.96 -1.55 9.06
N ARG A 17 -14.02 -0.21 9.11
CA ARG A 17 -13.46 0.65 8.04
C ARG A 17 -11.93 0.57 7.95
N GLU A 18 -11.24 0.44 9.07
CA GLU A 18 -9.80 0.21 9.12
C GLU A 18 -9.43 -1.16 8.55
N GLU A 19 -10.16 -2.21 8.92
CA GLU A 19 -9.95 -3.57 8.41
C GLU A 19 -10.15 -3.63 6.89
N ARG A 20 -11.19 -2.96 6.36
CA ARG A 20 -11.39 -2.82 4.90
C ARG A 20 -10.27 -2.04 4.22
N ALA A 21 -9.76 -0.98 4.86
CA ALA A 21 -8.63 -0.21 4.34
C ALA A 21 -7.34 -1.05 4.32
N ASN A 22 -7.13 -1.89 5.33
CA ASN A 22 -6.01 -2.83 5.39
C ASN A 22 -6.10 -3.91 4.32
N ALA A 23 -7.30 -4.44 4.07
CA ALA A 23 -7.53 -5.38 2.97
C ALA A 23 -7.26 -4.74 1.60
N ALA A 24 -7.70 -3.49 1.40
CA ALA A 24 -7.40 -2.74 0.18
C ALA A 24 -5.88 -2.52 0.00
N LEU A 25 -5.14 -2.27 1.09
CA LEU A 25 -3.68 -2.20 1.08
C LEU A 25 -3.02 -3.51 0.65
N ALA A 26 -3.47 -4.64 1.18
CA ALA A 26 -2.95 -5.95 0.80
C ALA A 26 -3.19 -6.23 -0.69
N ILE A 27 -4.40 -5.94 -1.20
CA ILE A 27 -4.73 -6.06 -2.63
C ILE A 27 -3.86 -5.13 -3.47
N GLY A 28 -3.69 -3.87 -3.04
CA GLY A 28 -2.82 -2.90 -3.72
C GLY A 28 -1.37 -3.36 -3.79
N SER A 29 -0.86 -3.94 -2.70
CA SER A 29 0.50 -4.51 -2.66
C SER A 29 0.66 -5.68 -3.62
N ALA A 30 -0.31 -6.60 -3.67
CA ALA A 30 -0.29 -7.72 -4.61
C ALA A 30 -0.32 -7.24 -6.07
N ARG A 31 -1.13 -6.22 -6.38
CA ARG A 31 -1.17 -5.61 -7.71
C ARG A 31 0.14 -4.93 -8.11
N LEU A 32 0.84 -4.32 -7.15
CA LEU A 32 2.17 -3.75 -7.40
C LEU A 32 3.19 -4.85 -7.70
N GLN A 33 3.19 -5.93 -6.92
CA GLN A 33 4.08 -7.08 -7.18
C GLN A 33 3.85 -7.68 -8.57
N GLU A 34 2.59 -7.79 -8.98
CA GLU A 34 2.24 -8.25 -10.33
C GLU A 34 2.73 -7.28 -11.41
N ALA A 35 2.59 -5.97 -11.22
CA ALA A 35 3.12 -4.98 -12.16
C ALA A 35 4.65 -5.00 -12.26
N ILE A 36 5.36 -5.27 -11.15
CA ILE A 36 6.81 -5.47 -11.15
C ILE A 36 7.16 -6.71 -11.97
N ARG A 37 6.47 -7.84 -11.75
CA ARG A 37 6.69 -9.08 -12.52
C ARG A 37 6.51 -8.86 -14.02
N LEU A 38 5.48 -8.12 -14.42
CA LEU A 38 5.23 -7.80 -15.84
C LEU A 38 6.35 -6.94 -16.45
N LEU A 39 6.88 -5.99 -15.69
CA LEU A 39 8.02 -5.18 -16.14
C LEU A 39 9.28 -6.04 -16.32
N ASP A 40 9.58 -6.91 -15.35
CA ASP A 40 10.71 -7.83 -15.43
C ASP A 40 10.57 -8.79 -16.65
N GLU A 41 9.35 -9.23 -16.96
CA GLU A 41 9.05 -10.05 -18.15
C GLU A 41 9.24 -9.29 -19.46
N ALA A 42 8.84 -8.03 -19.51
CA ALA A 42 9.06 -7.17 -20.68
C ALA A 42 10.56 -6.90 -20.90
N ASP A 43 11.31 -6.63 -19.84
CA ASP A 43 12.78 -6.46 -19.90
C ASP A 43 13.44 -7.76 -20.39
N ALA A 44 13.03 -8.91 -19.86
CA ALA A 44 13.54 -10.21 -20.30
C ALA A 44 13.20 -10.52 -21.77
N ALA A 45 12.04 -10.07 -22.26
CA ALA A 45 11.66 -10.24 -23.66
C ALA A 45 12.53 -9.41 -24.61
N ILE A 46 12.87 -8.17 -24.23
CA ILE A 46 13.81 -7.32 -24.98
C ILE A 46 15.19 -7.98 -25.00
N ASP A 47 15.70 -8.43 -23.85
CA ASP A 47 17.00 -9.12 -23.76
C ASP A 47 17.04 -10.39 -24.61
N ALA A 48 15.96 -11.18 -24.61
CA ALA A 48 15.88 -12.40 -25.41
C ALA A 48 15.87 -12.09 -26.92
N HIS A 49 15.14 -11.05 -27.31
CA HIS A 49 15.08 -10.57 -28.69
C HIS A 49 16.44 -10.04 -29.16
N ASP A 50 17.09 -9.19 -28.38
CA ASP A 50 18.41 -8.63 -28.70
C ASP A 50 19.46 -9.75 -28.88
N ARG A 51 19.43 -10.79 -28.03
CA ARG A 51 20.29 -11.98 -28.18
C ARG A 51 19.99 -12.80 -29.43
N GLU A 52 18.72 -12.88 -29.85
CA GLU A 52 18.30 -13.58 -31.07
C GLU A 52 18.84 -12.84 -32.29
N VAL A 53 18.66 -11.52 -32.35
CA VAL A 53 19.16 -10.65 -33.43
C VAL A 53 20.67 -10.76 -33.54
N ASP A 54 21.40 -10.60 -32.42
CA ASP A 54 22.87 -10.74 -32.40
C ASP A 54 23.35 -12.07 -33.00
N GLN A 55 22.65 -13.18 -32.72
CA GLN A 55 23.01 -14.50 -33.26
C GLN A 55 22.73 -14.59 -34.77
N GLN A 56 21.61 -14.04 -35.23
CA GLN A 56 21.26 -14.02 -36.65
C GLN A 56 22.26 -13.19 -37.45
N GLU A 57 22.63 -12.02 -36.93
CA GLU A 57 23.61 -11.14 -37.56
C GLU A 57 25.00 -11.80 -37.64
N ARG A 58 25.46 -12.44 -36.55
CA ARG A 58 26.73 -13.20 -36.57
C ARG A 58 26.74 -14.28 -37.64
N ARG A 59 25.67 -15.08 -37.75
CA ARG A 59 25.52 -16.10 -38.79
C ARG A 59 25.53 -15.51 -40.19
N PHE A 60 24.93 -14.32 -40.37
CA PHE A 60 24.93 -13.60 -41.63
C PHE A 60 26.35 -13.16 -42.04
N PHE A 61 27.12 -12.57 -41.12
CA PHE A 61 28.51 -12.19 -41.39
C PHE A 61 29.39 -13.41 -41.69
N GLU A 62 29.25 -14.49 -40.91
CA GLU A 62 29.96 -15.75 -41.15
C GLU A 62 29.65 -16.33 -42.54
N ALA A 63 28.39 -16.34 -42.95
CA ALA A 63 27.98 -16.85 -44.27
C ALA A 63 28.52 -16.02 -45.44
N LEU A 64 28.75 -14.72 -45.24
CA LEU A 64 29.33 -13.82 -46.24
C LEU A 64 30.87 -13.76 -46.21
N GLY A 65 31.51 -14.45 -45.26
CA GLY A 65 32.95 -14.36 -45.05
C GLY A 65 33.43 -12.96 -44.66
N LEU A 66 32.54 -12.15 -44.08
CA LEU A 66 32.81 -10.79 -43.63
C LEU A 66 33.13 -10.82 -42.14
N GLN A 67 34.10 -10.02 -41.69
CA GLN A 67 34.28 -9.79 -40.26
C GLN A 67 33.28 -8.72 -39.79
N PRO A 68 32.55 -8.96 -38.68
CA PRO A 68 31.72 -7.93 -38.08
C PRO A 68 32.60 -6.76 -37.60
N LEU A 69 32.12 -5.54 -37.79
CA LEU A 69 32.83 -4.32 -37.39
C LEU A 69 32.90 -4.19 -35.86
N PRO A 70 33.96 -3.57 -35.30
CA PRO A 70 34.15 -3.47 -33.86
C PRO A 70 33.15 -2.51 -33.20
N GLU A 71 32.69 -2.89 -31.99
CA GLU A 71 31.65 -2.23 -31.17
C GLU A 71 31.85 -0.71 -30.94
N ARG A 72 33.08 -0.20 -31.07
CA ARG A 72 33.45 1.18 -30.71
C ARG A 72 33.16 2.23 -31.79
N GLU A 73 32.92 1.83 -33.03
CA GLU A 73 32.80 2.77 -34.16
C GLU A 73 31.33 3.12 -34.51
N ILE A 74 30.35 2.35 -34.02
CA ILE A 74 28.96 2.42 -34.53
C ILE A 74 27.92 2.27 -33.40
N GLY A 75 28.05 3.04 -32.32
CA GLY A 75 26.92 3.57 -31.52
C GLY A 75 25.86 2.66 -30.88
N ARG A 76 25.81 1.34 -31.07
CA ARG A 76 24.91 0.41 -30.36
C ARG A 76 25.57 -0.96 -30.24
N ALA A 77 25.36 -1.63 -29.11
CA ALA A 77 26.00 -2.91 -28.82
C ALA A 77 25.44 -4.09 -29.67
N HIS A 78 24.21 -3.99 -30.20
CA HIS A 78 23.41 -5.16 -30.63
C HIS A 78 22.62 -4.95 -31.95
N ASP A 79 23.13 -4.14 -32.88
CA ASP A 79 22.47 -3.88 -34.18
C ASP A 79 23.53 -3.72 -35.27
N LEU A 80 24.12 -4.85 -35.67
CA LEU A 80 25.20 -4.93 -36.65
C LEU A 80 24.71 -4.65 -38.09
N LEU A 81 23.40 -4.80 -38.36
CA LEU A 81 22.78 -4.55 -39.67
C LEU A 81 22.01 -3.22 -39.78
N ARG A 82 21.77 -2.52 -38.67
CA ARG A 82 21.06 -1.22 -38.59
C ARG A 82 19.66 -1.25 -39.23
N VAL A 83 19.00 -2.40 -39.18
CA VAL A 83 17.63 -2.53 -39.69
C VAL A 83 16.68 -2.08 -38.58
N SER A 84 15.77 -1.16 -38.89
CA SER A 84 14.66 -0.82 -37.97
C SER A 84 13.93 -2.10 -37.59
N ASP A 85 14.09 -2.49 -36.33
CA ASP A 85 13.46 -3.68 -35.79
C ASP A 85 12.11 -3.30 -35.17
N GLN A 86 11.08 -3.31 -36.01
CA GLN A 86 9.71 -3.02 -35.62
C GLN A 86 9.22 -3.93 -34.47
N ARG A 87 9.79 -5.14 -34.33
CA ARG A 87 9.49 -6.03 -33.22
C ARG A 87 10.13 -5.53 -31.93
N ARG A 88 11.39 -5.08 -31.98
CA ARG A 88 12.07 -4.45 -30.85
C ARG A 88 11.36 -3.18 -30.38
N ASP A 89 10.92 -2.34 -31.30
CA ASP A 89 10.17 -1.13 -30.97
C ASP A 89 8.86 -1.47 -30.23
N SER A 90 8.13 -2.49 -30.71
CA SER A 90 6.92 -2.99 -30.03
C SER A 90 7.21 -3.49 -28.61
N LEU A 91 8.33 -4.21 -28.41
CA LEU A 91 8.75 -4.67 -27.08
C LEU A 91 9.13 -3.52 -26.14
N ILE A 92 9.71 -2.45 -26.68
CA ILE A 92 9.98 -1.23 -25.91
C ILE A 92 8.68 -0.55 -25.49
N ASP A 93 7.69 -0.48 -26.38
CA ASP A 93 6.37 0.05 -26.07
C ASP A 93 5.70 -0.77 -24.96
N ASP A 94 5.71 -2.10 -25.05
CA ASP A 94 5.19 -2.99 -24.00
C ASP A 94 5.90 -2.77 -22.66
N ARG A 95 7.23 -2.59 -22.66
CA ARG A 95 8.01 -2.28 -21.45
C ARG A 95 7.63 -0.91 -20.88
N ASN A 96 7.42 0.09 -21.72
CA ASN A 96 7.01 1.43 -21.29
C ASN A 96 5.63 1.40 -20.64
N ASP A 97 4.68 0.67 -21.24
CA ASP A 97 3.34 0.47 -20.69
C ASP A 97 3.39 -0.27 -19.34
N ALA A 98 4.23 -1.30 -19.21
CA ALA A 98 4.46 -2.00 -17.95
C ALA A 98 5.08 -1.08 -16.88
N ALA A 99 6.03 -0.23 -17.27
CA ALA A 99 6.65 0.74 -16.37
C ALA A 99 5.66 1.81 -15.89
N GLU A 100 4.79 2.31 -16.78
CA GLU A 100 3.73 3.24 -16.42
C GLU A 100 2.71 2.59 -15.48
N MET A 101 2.32 1.35 -15.78
CA MET A 101 1.42 0.57 -14.92
C MET A 101 2.02 0.41 -13.52
N ARG A 102 3.31 0.05 -13.41
CA ARG A 102 4.01 -0.05 -12.14
C ARG A 102 3.97 1.28 -11.38
N ALA A 103 4.33 2.38 -12.04
CA ALA A 103 4.34 3.71 -11.41
C ALA A 103 2.95 4.10 -10.89
N GLU A 104 1.89 3.80 -11.65
CA GLU A 104 0.52 4.04 -11.23
C GLU A 104 0.11 3.17 -10.03
N ARG A 105 0.50 1.89 -10.01
CA ARG A 105 0.26 1.02 -8.84
C ARG A 105 1.02 1.48 -7.60
N GLU A 106 2.23 2.02 -7.75
CA GLU A 106 2.98 2.61 -6.63
C GLU A 106 2.25 3.83 -6.06
N ARG A 107 1.76 4.74 -6.92
CA ARG A 107 0.93 5.91 -6.50
C ARG A 107 -0.35 5.49 -5.80
N GLN A 108 -1.05 4.49 -6.33
CA GLN A 108 -2.26 3.95 -5.69
C GLN A 108 -1.95 3.37 -4.31
N LEU A 109 -0.84 2.63 -4.17
CA LEU A 109 -0.43 2.05 -2.91
C LEU A 109 -0.07 3.13 -1.87
N THR A 110 0.61 4.21 -2.27
CA THR A 110 0.92 5.31 -1.35
C THR A 110 -0.35 6.02 -0.86
N SER A 111 -1.31 6.26 -1.76
CA SER A 111 -2.63 6.79 -1.40
C SER A 111 -3.37 5.88 -0.41
N LEU A 112 -3.46 4.58 -0.69
CA LEU A 112 -4.08 3.60 0.21
C LEU A 112 -3.38 3.54 1.58
N ARG A 113 -2.05 3.68 1.62
CA ARG A 113 -1.27 3.73 2.88
C ARG A 113 -1.62 4.97 3.70
N GLN A 114 -1.75 6.10 3.04
CA GLN A 114 -2.16 7.34 3.70
C GLN A 114 -3.57 7.23 4.25
N GLU A 115 -4.53 6.71 3.47
CA GLU A 115 -5.90 6.49 3.92
C GLU A 115 -5.98 5.56 5.14
N TRP A 116 -5.26 4.43 5.10
CA TRP A 116 -5.23 3.50 6.22
C TRP A 116 -4.66 4.15 7.47
N ARG A 117 -3.55 4.89 7.37
CA ARG A 117 -2.96 5.65 8.49
C ARG A 117 -3.95 6.67 9.07
N GLN A 118 -4.66 7.39 8.22
CA GLN A 118 -5.69 8.35 8.65
C GLN A 118 -6.80 7.64 9.42
N ARG A 119 -7.34 6.54 8.88
CA ARG A 119 -8.40 5.75 9.52
C ARG A 119 -7.95 5.14 10.86
N PHE A 120 -6.73 4.61 10.91
CA PHE A 120 -6.10 4.10 12.13
C PHE A 120 -6.00 5.19 13.20
N SER A 121 -5.43 6.36 12.85
CA SER A 121 -5.31 7.47 13.79
C SER A 121 -6.67 7.98 14.30
N ALA A 122 -7.68 7.97 13.42
CA ALA A 122 -9.03 8.39 13.74
C ALA A 122 -9.71 7.39 14.70
N ARG A 123 -9.45 6.09 14.56
CA ARG A 123 -9.91 5.07 15.53
C ARG A 123 -9.19 5.23 16.87
N ALA A 124 -7.86 5.41 16.85
CA ALA A 124 -7.07 5.57 18.07
C ALA A 124 -7.56 6.75 18.93
N LYS A 125 -7.81 7.91 18.30
CA LYS A 125 -8.38 9.08 18.99
C LYS A 125 -9.75 8.82 19.60
N LEU A 126 -10.61 8.05 18.91
CA LEU A 126 -11.93 7.71 19.42
C LEU A 126 -11.86 6.72 20.59
N ALA A 127 -10.94 5.74 20.52
CA ALA A 127 -10.73 4.77 21.58
C ALA A 127 -10.17 5.45 22.85
N GLU A 128 -9.27 6.43 22.67
CA GLU A 128 -8.78 7.25 23.77
C GLU A 128 -9.90 8.08 24.42
N ALA A 129 -10.76 8.70 23.61
CA ALA A 129 -11.93 9.43 24.12
C ALA A 129 -12.90 8.52 24.89
N GLU A 130 -13.13 7.28 24.42
CA GLU A 130 -13.92 6.29 25.14
C GLU A 130 -13.29 5.95 26.50
N SER A 131 -11.99 5.68 26.53
CA SER A 131 -11.28 5.36 27.76
C SER A 131 -11.39 6.48 28.79
N ARG A 132 -11.24 7.74 28.36
CA ARG A 132 -11.40 8.91 29.24
C ARG A 132 -12.82 9.05 29.77
N LEU A 133 -13.83 8.80 28.91
CA LEU A 133 -15.24 8.83 29.33
C LEU A 133 -15.52 7.77 30.40
N ARG A 134 -15.04 6.54 30.21
CA ARG A 134 -15.24 5.45 31.17
C ARG A 134 -14.60 5.75 32.53
N ILE A 135 -13.38 6.30 32.53
CA ILE A 135 -12.70 6.72 33.77
C ILE A 135 -13.51 7.82 34.48
N ALA A 136 -14.03 8.81 33.73
CA ALA A 136 -14.85 9.87 34.31
C ALA A 136 -16.21 9.36 34.84
N GLU A 137 -16.82 8.37 34.18
CA GLU A 137 -18.04 7.72 34.65
C GLU A 137 -17.79 6.91 35.93
N GLN A 138 -16.67 6.19 36.02
CA GLN A 138 -16.25 5.48 37.23
C GLN A 138 -16.01 6.44 38.39
N ALA A 139 -15.23 7.50 38.19
CA ALA A 139 -14.96 8.50 39.23
C ALA A 139 -16.25 9.19 39.73
N ARG A 140 -17.24 9.39 38.86
CA ARG A 140 -18.55 9.93 39.26
C ARG A 140 -19.37 8.93 40.09
N ALA A 141 -19.32 7.65 39.73
CA ALA A 141 -20.00 6.61 40.49
C ALA A 141 -19.37 6.44 41.87
N GLU A 142 -18.04 6.48 41.96
CA GLU A 142 -17.28 6.46 43.22
C GLU A 142 -17.65 7.67 44.10
N ALA A 143 -17.60 8.89 43.55
CA ALA A 143 -17.97 10.10 44.29
C ALA A 143 -19.44 10.10 44.75
N ALA A 144 -20.36 9.57 43.95
CA ALA A 144 -21.76 9.42 44.34
C ALA A 144 -21.92 8.42 45.50
N SER A 145 -21.20 7.28 45.43
CA SER A 145 -21.19 6.31 46.51
C SER A 145 -20.58 6.87 47.80
N GLU A 146 -19.52 7.66 47.71
CA GLU A 146 -18.92 8.33 48.87
C GLU A 146 -19.91 9.29 49.54
N LEU A 147 -20.60 10.13 48.75
CA LEU A 147 -21.65 11.02 49.26
C LEU A 147 -22.79 10.26 49.94
N GLU A 148 -23.27 9.15 49.35
CA GLU A 148 -24.30 8.31 49.97
C GLU A 148 -23.82 7.73 51.31
N THR A 149 -22.55 7.32 51.42
CA THR A 149 -22.00 6.83 52.70
C THR A 149 -21.87 7.94 53.75
N GLU A 150 -21.53 9.16 53.34
CA GLU A 150 -21.45 10.33 54.24
C GLU A 150 -22.83 10.74 54.75
N GLU A 151 -23.85 10.77 53.89
CA GLU A 151 -25.23 11.07 54.26
C GLU A 151 -25.81 10.05 55.25
N MET A 152 -25.58 8.74 55.02
CA MET A 152 -26.02 7.68 55.93
C MET A 152 -25.30 7.72 57.29
N SER A 153 -24.05 8.15 57.33
CA SER A 153 -23.28 8.36 58.57
C SER A 153 -23.77 9.59 59.34
N ALA A 154 -24.15 10.66 58.63
CA ALA A 154 -24.70 11.88 59.22
C ALA A 154 -26.10 11.66 59.82
N ASP A 155 -26.95 10.84 59.20
CA ASP A 155 -28.29 10.53 59.72
C ASP A 155 -28.26 9.63 60.97
N GLY A 156 -27.25 8.76 61.10
CA GLY A 156 -27.05 7.93 62.31
C GLY A 156 -26.60 8.72 63.56
N THR A 157 -26.18 9.97 63.40
CA THR A 157 -25.70 10.83 64.50
C THR A 157 -26.70 11.93 64.89
N ARG A 158 -27.89 12.00 64.27
CA ARG A 158 -28.94 12.93 64.68
C ARG A 158 -29.52 12.51 66.05
N PRO A 159 -29.36 13.31 67.12
CA PRO A 159 -30.04 13.03 68.38
C PRO A 159 -31.54 13.22 68.18
N VAL A 160 -32.31 12.16 68.42
CA VAL A 160 -33.76 12.23 68.57
C VAL A 160 -34.03 12.98 69.88
N CYS A 161 -34.46 14.23 69.79
CA CYS A 161 -34.94 15.01 70.94
C CYS A 161 -36.25 14.46 71.48
#